data_AF-A0A3D3I2Z6-F1
#
_entry.id   AF-A0A3D3I2Z6-F1
#
_cell.length_a   1.000
_cell.length_b   1.000
_cell.length_c   1.000
_cell.angle_alpha   90.00
_cell.angle_beta   90.00
_cell.angle_gamma   90.00
#
_symmetry.space_group_name_H-M   'P 1'
#
loop_
_entity.id
_entity.type
_entity.pdbx_description
1 polymer ?
#
loop_
_entity_poly.entity_id
_entity_poly.type
_entity_poly.pdbx_seq_one_letter_code
_entity_poly.pdbx_strand_id
1 'polypeptide(L)'
;RENDRFRGPRQVMDVIRQSQADVVMMQETYGSGELIARGLDFHFQPRGTNVSLHSRYPIEEDLSVGEPFNCVGALVRLPSGRRVAVYSLWLPYGEDIWIPATRSASSLEAMLAACQPSAEVLERLLDQIHQRLAGPQYTDVPVVIGGDFNSMSHLDYTEGAREHYGRPVRWATSRLMTGQGYRDAFREMHPQVNRAQDRTWSPRFPEQEQDRIDFIY
;
A
#
# COMPACT_ATOMS: atom_id res chain seq x y z
N ARG A 1 27.77 9.64 6.20
CA ARG A 1 27.98 9.33 4.76
C ARG A 1 26.75 8.58 4.27
N GLU A 2 25.80 9.30 3.66
CA GLU A 2 24.53 8.77 3.12
C GLU A 2 24.64 8.28 1.67
N ASN A 3 25.81 8.42 1.04
CA ASN A 3 26.03 8.12 -0.40
C ASN A 3 26.41 6.66 -0.70
N ASP A 4 26.23 5.71 0.24
CA ASP A 4 26.36 4.30 -0.09
C ASP A 4 25.03 3.78 -0.63
N ARG A 5 24.92 3.69 -1.97
CA ARG A 5 23.74 3.18 -2.68
C ARG A 5 23.29 1.79 -2.23
N PHE A 6 24.13 1.06 -1.50
CA PHE A 6 23.83 -0.27 -0.97
C PHE A 6 23.37 -0.25 0.49
N ARG A 7 23.53 0.86 1.22
CA ARG A 7 23.15 0.92 2.64
C ARG A 7 21.64 0.77 2.83
N GLY A 8 20.84 1.59 2.13
CA GLY A 8 19.37 1.52 2.20
C GLY A 8 18.83 0.13 1.83
N PRO A 9 19.17 -0.41 0.65
CA PRO A 9 18.76 -1.75 0.25
C PRO A 9 19.14 -2.84 1.25
N ARG A 10 20.34 -2.81 1.85
CA ARG A 10 20.72 -3.79 2.88
C ARG A 10 19.87 -3.68 4.15
N GLN A 11 19.58 -2.47 4.61
CA GLN A 11 18.71 -2.27 5.77
C GLN A 11 17.29 -2.79 5.49
N VAL A 12 16.77 -2.57 4.27
CA VAL A 12 15.48 -3.12 3.84
C VAL A 12 15.51 -4.66 3.82
N MET A 13 16.58 -5.27 3.30
CA MET A 13 16.74 -6.73 3.35
C MET A 13 16.72 -7.24 4.79
N ASP A 14 17.39 -6.56 5.72
CA ASP A 14 17.42 -6.98 7.13
C ASP A 14 16.03 -6.89 7.78
N VAL A 15 15.26 -5.83 7.50
CA VAL A 15 13.86 -5.70 7.95
C VAL A 15 13.00 -6.84 7.40
N ILE A 16 13.13 -7.17 6.11
CA ILE A 16 12.35 -8.26 5.47
C ILE A 16 12.72 -9.63 6.06
N ARG A 17 14.00 -9.88 6.35
CA ARG A 17 14.44 -11.12 7.02
C ARG A 17 13.87 -11.22 8.43
N GLN A 18 13.90 -10.13 9.19
CA GLN A 18 13.39 -10.08 10.56
C GLN A 18 11.87 -10.21 10.65
N SER A 19 11.13 -9.63 9.69
CA SER A 19 9.67 -9.75 9.64
C SER A 19 9.19 -11.16 9.26
N GLN A 20 10.10 -11.97 8.70
CA GLN A 20 9.78 -13.27 8.13
C GLN A 20 8.67 -13.21 7.06
N ALA A 21 8.52 -12.08 6.36
CA ALA A 21 7.58 -11.97 5.24
C ALA A 21 7.93 -12.92 4.07
N ASP A 22 6.95 -13.66 3.57
CA ASP A 22 7.09 -14.53 2.40
C ASP A 22 6.84 -13.80 1.07
N VAL A 23 5.94 -12.80 1.08
CA VAL A 23 5.64 -11.92 -0.04
C VAL A 23 5.71 -10.47 0.43
N VAL A 24 6.39 -9.61 -0.34
CA VAL A 24 6.60 -8.20 -0.04
C VAL A 24 6.10 -7.35 -1.19
N MET A 25 5.15 -6.46 -0.87
CA MET A 25 4.67 -5.38 -1.72
C MET A 25 5.52 -4.14 -1.46
N MET A 26 6.23 -3.64 -2.47
CA MET A 26 7.22 -2.58 -2.28
C MET A 26 6.99 -1.42 -3.24
N GLN A 27 6.95 -0.21 -2.70
CA GLN A 27 6.79 1.05 -3.41
C GLN A 27 8.09 1.86 -3.32
N GLU A 28 8.22 2.91 -4.15
CA GLU A 28 9.36 3.84 -4.13
C GLU A 28 10.73 3.16 -4.18
N THR A 29 10.81 2.04 -4.90
CA THR A 29 12.07 1.28 -5.00
C THR A 29 13.15 2.05 -5.74
N TYR A 30 12.77 2.94 -6.66
CA TYR A 30 13.64 3.74 -7.52
C TYR A 30 14.80 2.94 -8.11
N GLY A 31 14.49 1.72 -8.58
CA GLY A 31 15.45 0.79 -9.19
C GLY A 31 16.24 -0.10 -8.21
N SER A 32 16.01 0.00 -6.90
CA SER A 32 16.65 -0.87 -5.90
C SER A 32 15.99 -2.24 -5.73
N GLY A 33 14.80 -2.45 -6.31
CA GLY A 33 14.03 -3.69 -6.13
C GLY A 33 14.80 -4.95 -6.54
N GLU A 34 15.44 -4.97 -7.70
CA GLU A 34 16.18 -6.15 -8.17
C GLU A 34 17.37 -6.48 -7.28
N LEU A 35 18.04 -5.45 -6.73
CA LEU A 35 19.12 -5.64 -5.76
C LEU A 35 18.59 -6.28 -4.48
N ILE A 36 17.45 -5.81 -3.97
CA ILE A 36 16.80 -6.34 -2.77
C ILE A 36 16.40 -7.80 -2.97
N ALA A 37 15.69 -8.12 -4.06
CA ALA A 37 15.25 -9.47 -4.35
C ALA A 37 16.42 -10.46 -4.45
N ARG A 38 17.49 -10.09 -5.17
CA ARG A 38 18.71 -10.92 -5.26
C ARG A 38 19.37 -11.14 -3.90
N GLY A 39 19.41 -10.10 -3.04
CA GLY A 39 20.00 -10.22 -1.71
C GLY A 39 19.18 -11.11 -0.76
N LEU A 40 17.88 -11.26 -1.02
CA LEU A 40 16.98 -12.11 -0.24
C LEU A 40 16.81 -13.52 -0.82
N ASP A 41 17.27 -13.77 -2.03
CA ASP A 41 16.96 -14.98 -2.83
C ASP A 41 15.43 -15.12 -3.06
N PHE A 42 14.78 -14.01 -3.41
CA PHE A 42 13.34 -13.96 -3.71
C PHE A 42 13.12 -13.86 -5.22
N HIS A 43 12.01 -14.43 -5.70
CA HIS A 43 11.44 -14.11 -7.00
C HIS A 43 11.05 -12.63 -7.06
N PHE A 44 11.22 -12.01 -8.22
CA PHE A 44 11.07 -10.57 -8.40
C PHE A 44 10.15 -10.25 -9.57
N GLN A 45 9.11 -9.44 -9.33
CA GLN A 45 8.25 -8.87 -10.35
C GLN A 45 8.35 -7.33 -10.29
N PRO A 46 9.14 -6.70 -11.17
CA PRO A 46 9.18 -5.24 -11.26
C PRO A 46 8.01 -4.69 -12.07
N ARG A 47 7.63 -3.44 -11.80
CA ARG A 47 6.89 -2.61 -12.76
C ARG A 47 7.41 -1.18 -12.70
N GLY A 48 8.00 -0.74 -13.81
CA GLY A 48 8.73 0.52 -13.85
C GLY A 48 9.86 0.54 -12.82
N THR A 49 10.15 1.73 -12.29
CA THR A 49 11.16 1.92 -11.23
C THR A 49 10.54 2.13 -9.86
N ASN A 50 9.21 2.24 -9.74
CA ASN A 50 8.55 2.61 -8.49
C ASN A 50 8.11 1.38 -7.70
N VAL A 51 7.24 0.55 -8.29
CA VAL A 51 6.59 -0.56 -7.58
C VAL A 51 7.16 -1.92 -7.98
N SER A 52 7.21 -2.85 -7.02
CA SER A 52 7.65 -4.22 -7.26
C SER A 52 7.05 -5.20 -6.25
N LEU A 53 6.98 -6.48 -6.64
CA LEU A 53 6.68 -7.60 -5.75
C LEU A 53 7.91 -8.48 -5.59
N HIS A 54 8.14 -8.94 -4.36
CA HIS A 54 9.20 -9.86 -4.00
C HIS A 54 8.56 -11.06 -3.32
N SER A 55 8.90 -12.27 -3.72
CA SER A 55 8.25 -13.48 -3.21
C SER A 55 9.24 -14.61 -2.99
N ARG A 56 9.21 -15.28 -1.84
CA ARG A 56 9.92 -16.56 -1.63
C ARG A 56 9.42 -17.67 -2.54
N TYR A 57 8.19 -17.53 -3.03
CA TYR A 57 7.53 -18.54 -3.85
C TYR A 57 7.43 -18.12 -5.31
N PRO A 58 7.31 -19.07 -6.25
CA PRO A 58 7.26 -18.77 -7.68
C PRO A 58 6.14 -17.78 -8.05
N ILE A 59 6.52 -16.77 -8.81
CA ILE A 59 5.60 -15.91 -9.54
C ILE A 59 5.29 -16.61 -10.86
N GLU A 60 4.02 -16.98 -11.05
CA GLU A 60 3.57 -17.75 -12.21
C GLU A 60 3.12 -16.86 -13.38
N GLU A 61 2.60 -15.68 -13.05
CA GLU A 61 1.96 -14.80 -14.03
C GLU A 61 2.07 -13.33 -13.61
N ASP A 62 2.33 -12.45 -14.58
CA ASP A 62 2.19 -11.01 -14.42
C ASP A 62 0.70 -10.62 -14.52
N LEU A 63 0.16 -10.11 -13.42
CA LEU A 63 -1.23 -9.65 -13.31
C LEU A 63 -1.34 -8.11 -13.34
N SER A 64 -0.26 -7.40 -13.62
CA SER A 64 -0.20 -5.94 -13.56
C SER A 64 -1.22 -5.29 -14.49
N VAL A 65 -1.85 -4.24 -14.00
CA VAL A 65 -2.79 -3.37 -14.73
C VAL A 65 -2.41 -1.90 -14.52
N GLY A 66 -3.08 -1.01 -15.25
CA GLY A 66 -2.85 0.43 -15.13
C GLY A 66 -1.43 0.87 -15.48
N GLU A 67 -1.11 2.06 -15.01
CA GLU A 67 0.18 2.71 -15.29
C GLU A 67 1.33 2.01 -14.55
N PRO A 68 2.50 1.82 -15.21
CA PRO A 68 3.63 1.13 -14.60
C PRO A 68 4.14 1.72 -13.28
N PHE A 69 3.87 2.99 -13.02
CA PHE A 69 4.30 3.66 -11.78
C PHE A 69 3.40 3.34 -10.59
N ASN A 70 2.15 2.92 -10.82
CA ASN A 70 1.12 2.85 -9.79
C ASN A 70 0.80 1.43 -9.32
N CYS A 71 0.92 0.42 -10.19
CA CYS A 71 0.43 -0.91 -9.88
C CYS A 71 1.31 -2.00 -10.48
N VAL A 72 1.70 -2.96 -9.65
CA VAL A 72 2.26 -4.25 -10.07
C VAL A 72 1.41 -5.37 -9.49
N GLY A 73 1.13 -6.38 -10.30
CA GLY A 73 0.34 -7.55 -9.91
C GLY A 73 1.07 -8.84 -10.23
N ALA A 74 0.92 -9.86 -9.39
CA ALA A 74 1.47 -11.18 -9.64
C ALA A 74 0.55 -12.30 -9.13
N LEU A 75 0.49 -13.39 -9.88
CA LEU A 75 -0.07 -14.65 -9.40
C LEU A 75 1.06 -15.46 -8.74
N VAL A 76 0.96 -15.67 -7.43
CA VAL A 76 1.97 -16.38 -6.65
C VAL A 76 1.46 -17.78 -6.31
N ARG A 77 2.28 -18.82 -6.55
CA ARG A 77 1.98 -20.19 -6.13
C ARG A 77 2.57 -20.45 -4.75
N LEU A 78 1.71 -20.72 -3.77
CA LEU A 78 2.11 -21.08 -2.40
C LEU A 78 2.61 -22.53 -2.31
N PRO A 79 3.35 -22.92 -1.26
CA PRO A 79 3.83 -24.29 -1.06
C PRO A 79 2.73 -25.35 -1.03
N SER A 80 1.50 -24.97 -0.64
CA SER A 80 0.32 -25.85 -0.66
C SER A 80 -0.22 -26.12 -2.07
N GLY A 81 0.35 -25.50 -3.10
CA GLY A 81 -0.15 -25.53 -4.48
C GLY A 81 -1.27 -24.53 -4.76
N ARG A 82 -1.84 -23.89 -3.72
CA ARG A 82 -2.81 -22.80 -3.87
C ARG A 82 -2.16 -21.58 -4.54
N ARG A 83 -2.97 -20.83 -5.28
CA ARG A 83 -2.56 -19.57 -5.92
C ARG A 83 -3.18 -18.40 -5.19
N VAL A 84 -2.48 -17.27 -5.13
CA VAL A 84 -2.97 -15.98 -4.61
C VAL A 84 -2.61 -14.89 -5.60
N ALA A 85 -3.54 -13.99 -5.89
CA ALA A 85 -3.28 -12.79 -6.68
C ALA A 85 -2.85 -11.68 -5.70
N VAL A 86 -1.68 -11.08 -5.92
CA VAL A 86 -1.13 -10.04 -5.05
C VAL A 86 -0.87 -8.79 -5.87
N TYR A 87 -1.31 -7.64 -5.37
CA TYR A 87 -1.11 -6.33 -5.98
C TYR A 87 -0.42 -5.36 -5.03
N SER A 88 0.66 -4.75 -5.50
CA SER A 88 1.32 -3.63 -4.81
C SER A 88 0.97 -2.33 -5.50
N LEU A 89 0.40 -1.40 -4.74
CA LEU A 89 -0.06 -0.10 -5.22
C LEU A 89 0.80 1.05 -4.68
N TRP A 90 0.95 2.08 -5.50
CA TRP A 90 1.33 3.43 -5.11
C TRP A 90 0.33 4.38 -5.75
N LEU A 91 -0.48 5.05 -4.93
CA LEU A 91 -1.53 5.96 -5.39
C LEU A 91 -1.05 7.42 -5.32
N PRO A 92 -1.44 8.27 -6.29
CA PRO A 92 -1.03 9.67 -6.28
C PRO A 92 -1.83 10.51 -5.28
N TYR A 93 -1.29 11.68 -4.96
CA TYR A 93 -1.96 12.72 -4.19
C TYR A 93 -1.76 14.08 -4.86
N GLY A 94 -2.63 15.04 -4.55
CA GLY A 94 -2.61 16.39 -5.10
C GLY A 94 -1.77 17.38 -4.30
N GLU A 95 -1.78 17.28 -2.97
CA GLU A 95 -1.04 18.16 -2.07
C GLU A 95 -0.52 17.38 -0.86
N ASP A 96 0.69 17.70 -0.40
CA ASP A 96 1.28 17.08 0.78
C ASP A 96 0.70 17.68 2.07
N ILE A 97 -0.40 17.09 2.53
CA ILE A 97 -1.12 17.51 3.74
C ILE A 97 -0.52 16.93 5.04
N TRP A 98 0.67 16.33 4.98
CA TRP A 98 1.37 15.80 6.17
C TRP A 98 2.52 16.68 6.62
N ILE A 99 2.99 17.60 5.77
CA ILE A 99 3.98 18.62 6.14
C ILE A 99 3.45 19.48 7.31
N PRO A 100 4.32 19.84 8.29
CA PRO A 100 3.91 20.68 9.41
C PRO A 100 3.25 21.98 8.94
N ALA A 101 2.23 22.42 9.68
CA ALA A 101 1.42 23.61 9.42
C ALA A 101 0.50 23.57 8.18
N THR A 102 0.75 22.73 7.17
CA THR A 102 -0.14 22.61 6.00
C THR A 102 -1.56 22.24 6.44
N ARG A 103 -1.71 21.12 7.16
CA ARG A 103 -3.02 20.62 7.58
C ARG A 103 -3.79 21.57 8.49
N SER A 104 -3.11 22.26 9.40
CA SER A 104 -3.75 23.26 10.27
C SER A 104 -4.24 24.50 9.53
N ALA A 105 -3.66 24.80 8.36
CA ALA A 105 -4.07 25.89 7.49
C ALA A 105 -5.11 25.46 6.43
N SER A 106 -5.29 24.16 6.19
CA SER A 106 -6.22 23.61 5.20
C SER A 106 -7.66 23.52 5.74
N SER A 107 -8.63 23.79 4.86
CA SER A 107 -10.03 23.40 5.10
C SER A 107 -10.19 21.88 4.97
N LEU A 108 -11.29 21.32 5.48
CA LEU A 108 -11.61 19.91 5.24
C LEU A 108 -11.76 19.62 3.74
N GLU A 109 -12.34 20.55 2.98
CA GLU A 109 -12.49 20.43 1.54
C GLU A 109 -11.14 20.36 0.83
N ALA A 110 -10.18 21.20 1.23
CA ALA A 110 -8.82 21.16 0.69
C ALA A 110 -8.12 19.83 1.02
N MET A 111 -8.27 19.32 2.25
CA MET A 111 -7.74 18.00 2.62
C MET A 111 -8.34 16.87 1.79
N LEU A 112 -9.66 16.91 1.54
CA LEU A 112 -10.33 15.91 0.70
C LEU A 112 -9.86 16.02 -0.75
N ALA A 113 -9.71 17.23 -1.29
CA ALA A 113 -9.20 17.48 -2.63
C ALA A 113 -7.75 16.97 -2.79
N ALA A 114 -6.90 17.13 -1.77
CA ALA A 114 -5.54 16.62 -1.77
C ALA A 114 -5.46 15.09 -1.92
N CYS A 115 -6.40 14.35 -1.33
CA CYS A 115 -6.46 12.89 -1.44
C CYS A 115 -7.34 12.39 -2.61
N GLN A 116 -8.03 13.29 -3.33
CA GLN A 116 -8.95 12.91 -4.41
C GLN A 116 -8.27 12.16 -5.57
N PRO A 117 -7.06 12.52 -6.04
CA PRO A 117 -6.37 11.77 -7.10
C PRO A 117 -6.13 10.30 -6.74
N SER A 118 -5.89 10.00 -5.45
CA SER A 118 -5.72 8.64 -4.95
C SER A 118 -7.00 7.82 -5.18
N ALA A 119 -8.17 8.37 -4.82
CA ALA A 119 -9.45 7.70 -5.01
C ALA A 119 -9.75 7.45 -6.50
N GLU A 120 -9.51 8.44 -7.36
CA GLU A 120 -9.79 8.32 -8.80
C GLU A 120 -8.92 7.27 -9.49
N VAL A 121 -7.63 7.21 -9.15
CA VAL A 121 -6.74 6.16 -9.67
C VAL A 121 -7.13 4.80 -9.13
N LEU A 122 -7.44 4.70 -7.83
CA LEU A 122 -7.84 3.44 -7.22
C LEU A 122 -9.10 2.86 -7.84
N GLU A 123 -10.13 3.67 -8.09
CA GLU A 123 -11.37 3.23 -8.73
C GLU A 123 -11.10 2.57 -10.09
N ARG A 124 -10.30 3.22 -10.94
CA ARG A 124 -9.90 2.66 -12.25
C ARG A 124 -9.07 1.39 -12.11
N LEU A 125 -8.16 1.34 -11.13
CA LEU A 125 -7.33 0.16 -10.91
C LEU A 125 -8.16 -1.03 -10.43
N LEU A 126 -9.11 -0.83 -9.52
CA LEU A 126 -9.99 -1.90 -9.04
C LEU A 126 -10.82 -2.49 -10.18
N ASP A 127 -11.39 -1.65 -11.04
CA ASP A 127 -12.11 -2.10 -12.24
C ASP A 127 -11.21 -2.93 -13.16
N GLN A 128 -9.98 -2.48 -13.39
CA GLN A 128 -9.00 -3.20 -14.21
C GLN A 128 -8.54 -4.52 -13.58
N ILE A 129 -8.35 -4.58 -12.26
CA ILE A 129 -8.01 -5.79 -11.51
C ILE A 129 -9.16 -6.81 -11.65
N HIS A 130 -10.39 -6.37 -11.46
CA HIS A 130 -11.56 -7.24 -11.62
C HIS A 130 -11.70 -7.79 -13.04
N GLN A 131 -11.49 -6.95 -14.06
CA GLN A 131 -11.47 -7.40 -15.45
C GLN A 131 -10.31 -8.37 -15.72
N ARG A 132 -9.13 -8.11 -15.18
CA ARG A 132 -7.94 -8.95 -15.32
C ARG A 132 -8.13 -10.35 -14.74
N LEU A 133 -8.94 -10.46 -13.69
CA LEU A 133 -9.24 -11.68 -12.96
C LEU A 133 -10.60 -12.32 -13.31
N ALA A 134 -11.30 -11.83 -14.34
CA ALA A 134 -12.64 -12.32 -14.70
C ALA A 134 -12.67 -13.75 -15.29
N GLY A 135 -11.51 -14.29 -15.67
CA GLY A 135 -11.40 -15.62 -16.27
C GLY A 135 -11.59 -16.78 -15.27
N PRO A 136 -12.14 -17.93 -15.70
CA PRO A 136 -12.44 -19.07 -14.82
C PRO A 136 -11.20 -19.68 -14.16
N GLN A 137 -10.00 -19.43 -14.69
CA GLN A 137 -8.74 -19.85 -14.08
C GLN A 137 -8.43 -19.13 -12.76
N TYR A 138 -9.11 -18.02 -12.48
CA TYR A 138 -8.95 -17.23 -11.25
C TYR A 138 -10.10 -17.42 -10.26
N THR A 139 -11.07 -18.30 -10.58
CA THR A 139 -12.14 -18.66 -9.64
C THR A 139 -11.53 -19.13 -8.32
N ASP A 140 -12.05 -18.60 -7.20
CA ASP A 140 -11.60 -18.85 -5.83
C ASP A 140 -10.13 -18.50 -5.52
N VAL A 141 -9.44 -17.79 -6.42
CA VAL A 141 -8.11 -17.23 -6.12
C VAL A 141 -8.30 -16.01 -5.20
N PRO A 142 -7.81 -16.04 -3.95
CA PRO A 142 -7.87 -14.86 -3.09
C PRO A 142 -7.03 -13.73 -3.69
N VAL A 143 -7.52 -12.51 -3.52
CA VAL A 143 -6.84 -11.28 -3.94
C VAL A 143 -6.38 -10.54 -2.70
N VAL A 144 -5.11 -10.15 -2.68
CA VAL A 144 -4.52 -9.30 -1.65
C VAL A 144 -4.00 -8.03 -2.31
N ILE A 145 -4.42 -6.88 -1.80
CA ILE A 145 -4.02 -5.57 -2.34
C ILE A 145 -3.39 -4.76 -1.22
N GLY A 146 -2.20 -4.22 -1.43
CA GLY A 146 -1.58 -3.36 -0.44
C GLY A 146 -0.60 -2.36 -1.03
N GLY A 147 -0.09 -1.49 -0.18
CA GLY A 147 0.89 -0.48 -0.52
C GLY A 147 0.52 0.90 0.02
N ASP A 148 1.05 1.94 -0.63
CA ASP A 148 0.88 3.34 -0.24
C ASP A 148 -0.33 3.93 -0.95
N PHE A 149 -1.36 4.27 -0.17
CA PHE A 149 -2.60 4.80 -0.70
C PHE A 149 -2.62 6.33 -0.71
N ASN A 150 -1.63 7.00 -0.12
CA ASN A 150 -1.55 8.46 0.02
C ASN A 150 -2.89 9.10 0.44
N SER A 151 -3.59 8.42 1.34
CA SER A 151 -4.91 8.78 1.84
C SER A 151 -5.17 7.99 3.11
N MET A 152 -6.04 8.49 3.98
CA MET A 152 -6.28 7.88 5.28
C MET A 152 -7.49 6.93 5.27
N SER A 153 -7.66 6.16 6.36
CA SER A 153 -8.80 5.27 6.50
C SER A 153 -10.04 5.96 7.08
N HIS A 154 -11.18 5.78 6.43
CA HIS A 154 -12.50 6.14 6.98
C HIS A 154 -12.85 5.31 8.23
N LEU A 155 -12.17 4.18 8.45
CA LEU A 155 -12.32 3.36 9.66
C LEU A 155 -11.50 3.90 10.83
N ASP A 156 -10.54 4.80 10.58
CA ASP A 156 -9.75 5.46 11.61
C ASP A 156 -10.39 6.80 12.00
N TYR A 157 -10.80 7.59 11.00
CA TYR A 157 -11.43 8.90 11.16
C TYR A 157 -12.94 8.77 11.46
N THR A 158 -13.26 8.14 12.59
CA THR A 158 -14.64 7.92 13.04
C THR A 158 -15.07 8.94 14.11
N GLU A 159 -16.36 8.98 14.41
CA GLU A 159 -16.90 9.75 15.53
C GLU A 159 -16.27 9.33 16.88
N GLY A 160 -16.05 8.02 17.06
CA GLY A 160 -15.46 7.47 18.28
C GLY A 160 -13.97 7.76 18.45
N ALA A 161 -13.28 8.17 17.38
CA ALA A 161 -11.84 8.43 17.36
C ALA A 161 -11.50 9.93 17.28
N ARG A 162 -12.44 10.82 17.62
CA ARG A 162 -12.21 12.27 17.62
C ARG A 162 -11.03 12.70 18.48
N GLU A 163 -10.75 12.00 19.58
CA GLU A 163 -9.57 12.30 20.42
C GLU A 163 -8.24 12.04 19.70
N HIS A 164 -8.23 11.14 18.73
CA HIS A 164 -7.04 10.81 17.94
C HIS A 164 -6.85 11.73 16.72
N TYR A 165 -7.95 12.07 16.05
CA TYR A 165 -7.91 12.73 14.74
C TYR A 165 -8.59 14.11 14.70
N GLY A 166 -9.16 14.57 15.82
CA GLY A 166 -9.85 15.85 15.97
C GLY A 166 -11.24 15.91 15.31
N ARG A 167 -11.47 15.15 14.22
CA ARG A 167 -12.73 15.11 13.49
C ARG A 167 -12.92 13.80 12.72
N PRO A 168 -14.17 13.36 12.53
CA PRO A 168 -14.49 12.31 11.58
C PRO A 168 -14.30 12.81 10.14
N VAL A 169 -13.80 11.94 9.27
CA VAL A 169 -13.59 12.22 7.85
C VAL A 169 -13.87 10.94 7.07
N ARG A 170 -14.66 11.07 6.01
CA ARG A 170 -15.00 9.96 5.11
C ARG A 170 -14.05 9.96 3.91
N TRP A 171 -12.83 9.50 4.13
CA TRP A 171 -11.82 9.37 3.08
C TRP A 171 -12.32 8.48 1.94
N ALA A 172 -12.42 9.03 0.72
CA ALA A 172 -13.00 8.35 -0.42
C ALA A 172 -12.21 7.09 -0.79
N THR A 173 -10.87 7.18 -0.80
CA THR A 173 -9.97 6.08 -1.18
C THR A 173 -10.25 4.80 -0.39
N SER A 174 -10.22 4.83 0.94
CA SER A 174 -10.44 3.63 1.75
C SER A 174 -11.90 3.13 1.69
N ARG A 175 -12.86 4.01 1.41
CA ARG A 175 -14.27 3.61 1.21
C ARG A 175 -14.49 2.85 -0.10
N LEU A 176 -13.71 3.11 -1.14
CA LEU A 176 -13.76 2.34 -2.38
C LEU A 176 -13.42 0.87 -2.12
N MET A 177 -12.36 0.62 -1.33
CA MET A 177 -11.95 -0.74 -0.96
C MET A 177 -13.08 -1.50 -0.25
N THR A 178 -13.60 -0.95 0.85
CA THR A 178 -14.68 -1.61 1.61
C THR A 178 -15.99 -1.69 0.83
N GLY A 179 -16.27 -0.70 -0.02
CA GLY A 179 -17.43 -0.70 -0.93
C GLY A 179 -17.38 -1.81 -1.98
N GLN A 180 -16.18 -2.28 -2.35
CA GLN A 180 -15.99 -3.43 -3.25
C GLN A 180 -15.79 -4.77 -2.52
N GLY A 181 -15.98 -4.79 -1.19
CA GLY A 181 -15.93 -6.01 -0.39
C GLY A 181 -14.55 -6.41 0.14
N TYR A 182 -13.51 -5.58 -0.10
CA TYR A 182 -12.21 -5.77 0.52
C TYR A 182 -12.23 -5.41 2.00
N ARG A 183 -11.34 -6.02 2.80
CA ARG A 183 -11.32 -5.89 4.27
C ARG A 183 -9.98 -5.33 4.71
N ASP A 184 -9.97 -4.20 5.43
CA ASP A 184 -8.74 -3.59 5.97
C ASP A 184 -8.11 -4.51 7.03
N ALA A 185 -7.13 -5.32 6.65
CA ALA A 185 -6.58 -6.39 7.47
C ALA A 185 -6.03 -5.88 8.82
N PHE A 186 -5.44 -4.69 8.82
CA PHE A 186 -4.93 -4.09 10.06
C PHE A 186 -6.07 -3.75 11.01
N ARG A 187 -7.13 -3.09 10.53
CA ARG A 187 -8.27 -2.69 11.37
C ARG A 187 -9.08 -3.89 11.85
N GLU A 188 -9.09 -5.01 11.13
CA GLU A 188 -9.71 -6.24 11.62
C GLU A 188 -8.98 -6.85 12.81
N MET A 189 -7.64 -6.83 12.77
CA MET A 189 -6.79 -7.35 13.84
C MET A 189 -6.67 -6.36 15.00
N HIS A 190 -6.79 -5.06 14.71
CA HIS A 190 -6.69 -3.96 15.66
C HIS A 190 -7.97 -3.11 15.59
N PRO A 191 -9.11 -3.57 16.12
CA PRO A 191 -10.39 -2.88 15.97
C PRO A 191 -10.47 -1.54 16.72
N GLN A 192 -9.64 -1.35 17.74
CA GLN A 192 -9.57 -0.10 18.50
C GLN A 192 -8.61 0.87 17.82
N VAL A 193 -9.09 2.08 17.54
CA VAL A 193 -8.29 3.14 16.93
C VAL A 193 -7.26 3.65 17.92
N ASN A 194 -5.99 3.68 17.52
CA ASN A 194 -4.92 4.32 18.26
C ASN A 194 -3.90 4.93 17.28
N ARG A 195 -4.10 6.21 16.93
CA ARG A 195 -3.25 6.91 15.94
C ARG A 195 -1.74 6.78 16.20
N ALA A 196 -1.30 6.75 17.46
CA ALA A 196 0.12 6.66 17.78
C ALA A 196 0.72 5.27 17.48
N GLN A 197 -0.09 4.22 17.56
CA GLN A 197 0.30 2.83 17.26
C GLN A 197 0.00 2.45 15.81
N ASP A 198 -1.03 3.05 15.21
CA ASP A 198 -1.55 2.69 13.90
C ASP A 198 -0.79 3.35 12.74
N ARG A 199 -0.04 4.43 13.01
CA ARG A 199 0.65 5.24 11.99
C ARG A 199 1.66 4.43 11.16
N THR A 200 1.69 4.73 9.87
CA THR A 200 2.67 4.20 8.91
C THR A 200 3.50 5.32 8.27
N TRP A 201 2.96 6.55 8.29
CA TRP A 201 3.62 7.77 7.89
C TRP A 201 3.68 8.77 9.06
N SER A 202 4.77 9.47 9.36
CA SER A 202 6.12 9.34 8.78
C SER A 202 7.15 9.06 9.90
N PRO A 203 7.69 7.82 9.97
CA PRO A 203 8.61 7.44 11.04
C PRO A 203 9.96 8.18 10.97
N ARG A 204 10.28 8.80 9.83
CA ARG A 204 11.49 9.60 9.63
C ARG A 204 11.35 11.05 10.07
N PHE A 205 10.17 11.65 9.90
CA PHE A 205 9.91 13.07 10.19
C PHE A 205 8.84 13.17 11.29
N PRO A 206 9.22 13.06 12.58
CA PRO A 206 8.27 13.03 13.68
C PRO A 206 7.43 14.31 13.81
N GLU A 207 7.88 15.41 13.21
CA GLU A 207 7.15 16.67 13.13
C GLU A 207 5.99 16.67 12.13
N GLN A 208 5.99 15.75 11.16
CA GLN A 208 4.88 15.59 10.20
C GLN A 208 3.66 14.98 10.87
N GLU A 209 2.50 15.19 10.26
CA GLU A 209 1.26 14.53 10.66
C GLU A 209 1.40 13.02 10.58
N GLN A 210 1.31 12.37 11.74
CA GLN A 210 1.52 10.95 11.86
C GLN A 210 0.21 10.18 11.60
N ASP A 211 0.05 9.62 10.41
CA ASP A 211 -1.16 8.91 9.98
C ASP A 211 -0.86 7.52 9.43
N ARG A 212 -1.92 6.72 9.32
CA ARG A 212 -1.91 5.45 8.60
C ARG A 212 -2.35 5.71 7.17
N ILE A 213 -1.42 5.55 6.23
CA ILE A 213 -1.66 5.73 4.79
C ILE A 213 -1.28 4.49 3.96
N ASP A 214 -0.62 3.53 4.60
CA ASP A 214 -0.25 2.25 4.00
C ASP A 214 -1.21 1.16 4.50
N PHE A 215 -1.69 0.34 3.57
CA PHE A 215 -2.74 -0.64 3.86
C PHE A 215 -2.45 -2.01 3.27
N ILE A 216 -3.06 -3.04 3.87
CA ILE A 216 -3.23 -4.36 3.29
C ILE A 216 -4.72 -4.69 3.38
N TYR A 217 -5.30 -5.05 2.23
CA TYR A 217 -6.69 -5.39 2.01
C TYR A 217 -6.83 -6.81 1.46
#